data_AF-A0A0C2D3E0-F1
#
_entry.id   AF-A0A0C2D3E0-F1
#
_cell.length_a   1.000
_cell.length_b   1.000
_cell.length_c   1.000
_cell.angle_alpha   90.00
_cell.angle_beta   90.00
_cell.angle_gamma   90.00
#
_symmetry.space_group_name_H-M   'P 1'
#
loop_
_entity.id
_entity.type
_entity.pdbx_description
1 polymer ?
#
loop_
_entity_poly.entity_id
_entity_poly.type
_entity_poly.pdbx_seq_one_letter_code
_entity_poly.pdbx_strand_id
1 'polypeptide(L)'
;LQAFDILENAIRIVDNEISRIKDKLDREAREQTDTAEAVKTQRINDLSEQIGKAVAEMEELGNMGKVEESMKLSKTVEDLRARKAELEGQTDFRLAGPGSNAARLRVCEDCGAQLNIMDHESRIADHFGGKMHLGMVECREKYAEMKVSLHVGLHA
;
A
#
# COMPACT_ATOMS: atom_id res chain seq x y z
N LEU A 1 -31.85 26.04 -14.75
CA LEU A 1 -31.34 26.14 -13.37
C LEU A 1 -31.46 24.80 -12.65
N GLN A 2 -32.66 24.24 -12.43
CA GLN A 2 -32.83 22.95 -11.73
C GLN A 2 -31.93 21.79 -12.22
N ALA A 3 -31.80 21.57 -13.53
CA ALA A 3 -30.90 20.52 -14.06
C ALA A 3 -29.41 20.78 -13.81
N PHE A 4 -28.99 22.06 -13.83
CA PHE A 4 -27.61 22.46 -13.52
C PHE A 4 -27.30 22.18 -12.05
N ASP A 5 -28.21 22.57 -11.14
CA ASP A 5 -28.05 22.36 -9.70
C ASP A 5 -28.03 20.86 -9.34
N ILE A 6 -28.82 20.04 -10.03
CA ILE A 6 -28.83 18.58 -9.86
C ILE A 6 -27.47 17.99 -10.26
N LEU A 7 -26.94 18.36 -11.43
CA LEU A 7 -25.64 17.88 -11.90
C LEU A 7 -24.51 18.33 -10.98
N GLU A 8 -24.51 19.60 -10.57
CA GLU A 8 -23.52 20.14 -9.64
C GLU A 8 -23.50 19.36 -8.32
N ASN A 9 -24.70 19.10 -7.77
CA ASN A 9 -24.82 18.36 -6.53
C ASN A 9 -24.35 16.89 -6.69
N ALA A 10 -24.70 16.23 -7.79
CA ALA A 10 -24.28 14.87 -8.08
C ALA A 10 -22.74 14.77 -8.19
N ILE A 11 -22.12 15.68 -8.94
CA ILE A 11 -20.66 15.77 -9.09
C ILE A 11 -20.00 16.00 -7.74
N ARG A 12 -20.50 16.99 -6.98
CA ARG A 12 -19.97 17.32 -5.64
C ARG A 12 -20.05 16.12 -4.68
N ILE A 13 -21.12 15.32 -4.73
CA ILE A 13 -21.25 14.12 -3.89
C ILE A 13 -20.14 13.12 -4.27
N VAL A 14 -19.94 12.86 -5.55
CA VAL A 14 -18.93 11.90 -6.02
C VAL A 14 -17.51 12.39 -5.74
N ASP A 15 -17.21 13.68 -5.92
CA ASP A 15 -15.89 14.25 -5.64
C ASP A 15 -15.53 14.18 -4.14
N ASN A 16 -16.50 14.41 -3.26
CA ASN A 16 -16.31 14.23 -1.82
C ASN A 16 -16.04 12.76 -1.48
N GLU A 17 -16.73 11.84 -2.14
CA GLU A 17 -16.52 10.41 -1.92
C GLU A 17 -15.17 9.94 -2.46
N ILE A 18 -14.76 10.42 -3.65
CA ILE A 18 -13.41 10.19 -4.20
C ILE A 18 -12.35 10.60 -3.20
N SER A 19 -12.48 11.80 -2.63
CA SER A 19 -11.51 12.34 -1.66
C SER A 19 -11.44 11.46 -0.41
N ARG A 20 -12.59 11.07 0.15
CA ARG A 20 -12.65 10.19 1.33
C ARG A 20 -12.04 8.81 1.07
N ILE A 21 -12.32 8.21 -0.08
CA ILE A 21 -11.78 6.90 -0.42
C ILE A 21 -10.28 6.98 -0.65
N LYS A 22 -9.78 8.04 -1.30
CA LYS A 22 -8.34 8.29 -1.47
C LYS A 22 -7.65 8.40 -0.09
N ASP A 23 -8.16 9.24 0.80
CA ASP A 23 -7.61 9.40 2.15
C ASP A 23 -7.60 8.09 2.95
N LYS A 24 -8.69 7.30 2.81
CA LYS A 24 -8.80 5.99 3.43
C LYS A 24 -7.73 5.01 2.90
N LEU A 25 -7.60 4.90 1.58
CA LEU A 25 -6.62 4.00 0.96
C LEU A 25 -5.19 4.39 1.32
N ASP A 26 -4.88 5.69 1.35
CA ASP A 26 -3.57 6.20 1.74
C ASP A 26 -3.26 5.90 3.21
N ARG A 27 -4.25 6.05 4.10
CA ARG A 27 -4.12 5.71 5.51
C ARG A 27 -3.88 4.21 5.69
N GLU A 28 -4.67 3.36 5.03
CA GLU A 28 -4.53 1.91 5.10
C GLU A 28 -3.16 1.45 4.55
N ALA A 29 -2.67 2.06 3.48
CA ALA A 29 -1.34 1.78 2.91
C ALA A 29 -0.20 2.16 3.88
N ARG A 30 -0.32 3.31 4.55
CA ARG A 30 0.65 3.74 5.59
C ARG A 30 0.64 2.79 6.78
N GLU A 31 -0.53 2.49 7.34
CA GLU A 31 -0.66 1.57 8.49
C GLU A 31 -0.09 0.18 8.19
N GLN A 32 -0.29 -0.33 6.97
CA GLN A 32 0.32 -1.59 6.54
C GLN A 32 1.85 -1.51 6.44
N THR A 33 2.38 -0.41 5.95
CA THR A 33 3.83 -0.18 5.84
C THR A 33 4.46 -0.10 7.23
N ASP A 34 3.89 0.71 8.12
CA ASP A 34 4.37 0.86 9.50
C ASP A 34 4.34 -0.48 10.25
N THR A 35 3.27 -1.26 10.08
CA THR A 35 3.16 -2.60 10.69
C THR A 35 4.22 -3.55 10.15
N ALA A 36 4.50 -3.51 8.83
CA ALA A 36 5.52 -4.35 8.22
C ALA A 36 6.92 -3.98 8.72
N GLU A 37 7.24 -2.69 8.79
CA GLU A 37 8.50 -2.21 9.34
C GLU A 37 8.67 -2.56 10.83
N ALA A 38 7.60 -2.47 11.62
CA ALA A 38 7.62 -2.89 13.01
C ALA A 38 7.92 -4.39 13.16
N VAL A 39 7.27 -5.25 12.35
CA VAL A 39 7.54 -6.69 12.36
C VAL A 39 8.96 -7.01 11.85
N LYS A 40 9.45 -6.30 10.83
CA LYS A 40 10.84 -6.43 10.36
C LYS A 40 11.81 -6.15 11.50
N THR A 41 11.62 -5.01 12.16
CA THR A 41 12.46 -4.54 13.26
C THR A 41 12.44 -5.53 14.43
N GLN A 42 11.27 -6.04 14.78
CA GLN A 42 11.14 -7.07 15.81
C GLN A 42 11.94 -8.33 15.47
N ARG A 43 11.82 -8.85 14.23
CA ARG A 43 12.60 -10.03 13.80
C ARG A 43 14.11 -9.79 13.81
N ILE A 44 14.56 -8.59 13.44
CA ILE A 44 15.97 -8.20 13.53
C ILE A 44 16.46 -8.21 14.99
N ASN A 45 15.63 -7.70 15.91
CA ASN A 45 15.94 -7.70 17.33
C ASN A 45 16.01 -9.12 17.90
N ASP A 46 15.04 -9.99 17.55
CA ASP A 46 15.03 -11.39 17.97
C ASP A 46 16.28 -12.15 17.48
N LEU A 47 16.70 -11.93 16.22
CA LEU A 47 17.94 -12.50 15.69
C LEU A 47 19.16 -11.95 16.43
N SER A 48 19.17 -10.66 16.77
CA SER A 48 20.26 -10.04 17.52
C SER A 48 20.41 -10.64 18.92
N GLU A 49 19.29 -10.91 19.59
CA GLU A 49 19.28 -11.58 20.90
C GLU A 49 19.78 -13.03 20.80
N GLN A 50 19.33 -13.79 19.79
CA GLN A 50 19.79 -15.16 19.55
C GLN A 50 21.30 -15.22 19.26
N ILE A 51 21.81 -14.28 18.45
CA ILE A 51 23.26 -14.15 18.19
C ILE A 51 24.00 -13.88 19.50
N GLY A 52 23.53 -12.95 20.33
CA GLY A 52 24.16 -12.63 21.61
C GLY A 52 24.25 -13.84 22.55
N LYS A 53 23.16 -14.60 22.67
CA LYS A 53 23.11 -15.83 23.48
C LYS A 53 24.07 -16.90 22.96
N ALA A 54 24.08 -17.15 21.66
CA ALA A 54 24.95 -18.15 21.04
C ALA A 54 26.43 -17.77 21.11
N VAL A 55 26.78 -16.49 21.01
CA VAL A 55 28.15 -16.01 21.19
C VAL A 55 28.62 -16.23 22.63
N ALA A 56 27.81 -15.89 23.63
CA ALA A 56 28.16 -16.09 25.04
C ALA A 56 28.38 -17.59 25.38
N GLU A 57 27.53 -18.47 24.87
CA GLU A 57 27.68 -19.92 25.05
C GLU A 57 28.93 -20.46 24.31
N MET A 58 29.23 -19.93 23.12
CA MET A 58 30.42 -20.30 22.34
C MET A 58 31.72 -19.93 23.08
N GLU A 59 31.75 -18.76 23.71
CA GLU A 59 32.87 -18.29 24.53
C GLU A 59 33.06 -19.18 25.78
N GLU A 60 31.98 -19.54 26.47
CA GLU A 60 32.03 -20.42 27.63
C GLU A 60 32.58 -21.82 27.28
N LEU A 61 32.07 -22.42 26.20
CA LEU A 61 32.57 -23.71 25.69
C LEU A 61 34.07 -23.63 25.33
N GLY A 62 34.51 -22.49 24.78
CA GLY A 62 35.92 -22.21 24.50
C GLY A 62 36.77 -22.18 25.79
N ASN A 63 36.30 -21.48 26.82
CA ASN A 63 36.97 -21.40 28.12
C ASN A 63 37.07 -22.77 28.82
N MET A 64 36.06 -23.63 28.63
CA MET A 64 36.07 -25.01 29.12
C MET A 64 36.96 -25.97 28.29
N GLY A 65 37.59 -25.49 27.22
CA GLY A 65 38.41 -26.31 26.32
C GLY A 65 37.60 -27.23 25.40
N LYS A 66 36.28 -27.05 25.30
CA LYS A 66 35.38 -27.83 24.44
C LYS A 66 35.37 -27.27 23.01
N VAL A 67 36.53 -27.32 22.37
CA VAL A 67 36.79 -26.67 21.07
C VAL A 67 35.84 -27.16 19.97
N GLU A 68 35.53 -28.45 19.89
CA GLU A 68 34.61 -28.97 18.85
C GLU A 68 33.18 -28.45 19.00
N GLU A 69 32.66 -28.33 20.23
CA GLU A 69 31.32 -27.82 20.50
C GLU A 69 31.24 -26.32 20.19
N SER A 70 32.26 -25.56 20.61
CA SER A 70 32.40 -24.13 20.30
C SER A 70 32.46 -23.87 18.78
N MET A 71 33.21 -24.68 18.03
CA MET A 71 33.30 -24.57 16.56
C MET A 71 31.97 -24.88 15.85
N LYS A 72 31.15 -25.80 16.37
CA LYS A 72 29.80 -26.05 15.83
C LYS A 72 28.90 -24.84 16.06
N LEU A 73 28.96 -24.24 17.24
CA LEU A 73 28.15 -23.08 17.60
C LEU A 73 28.56 -21.82 16.82
N SER A 74 29.85 -21.67 16.50
CA SER A 74 30.36 -20.59 15.63
C SER A 74 29.66 -20.56 14.26
N LYS A 75 29.47 -21.73 13.63
CA LYS A 75 28.74 -21.83 12.36
C LYS A 75 27.29 -21.35 12.50
N THR A 76 26.62 -21.73 13.60
CA THR A 76 25.26 -21.25 13.89
C THR A 76 25.22 -19.73 14.05
N VAL A 77 26.21 -19.13 14.70
CA VAL A 77 26.34 -17.67 14.84
C VAL A 77 26.50 -17.00 13.47
N GLU A 78 27.34 -17.56 12.60
CA GLU A 78 27.53 -17.07 11.22
C GLU A 78 26.21 -17.13 10.43
N ASP A 79 25.47 -18.25 10.50
CA ASP A 79 24.18 -18.41 9.84
C ASP A 79 23.14 -17.40 10.35
N LEU A 80 23.07 -17.17 11.66
CA LEU A 80 22.18 -16.17 12.25
C LEU A 80 22.53 -14.75 11.82
N ARG A 81 23.83 -14.41 11.77
CA ARG A 81 24.32 -13.12 11.27
C ARG A 81 23.98 -12.91 9.80
N ALA A 82 24.13 -13.95 8.97
CA ALA A 82 23.77 -13.89 7.56
C ALA A 82 22.27 -13.62 7.37
N ARG A 83 21.40 -14.34 8.11
CA ARG A 83 19.93 -14.10 8.10
C ARG A 83 19.56 -12.71 8.57
N LYS A 84 20.23 -12.19 9.61
CA LYS A 84 20.01 -10.82 10.08
C LYS A 84 20.38 -9.80 9.01
N ALA A 85 21.55 -9.95 8.38
CA ALA A 85 22.01 -9.05 7.32
C ALA A 85 21.11 -9.09 6.08
N GLU A 86 20.62 -10.28 5.70
CA GLU A 86 19.63 -10.44 4.64
C GLU A 86 18.36 -9.66 4.98
N LEU A 87 17.83 -9.82 6.19
CA LEU A 87 16.62 -9.12 6.62
C LEU A 87 16.83 -7.60 6.68
N GLU A 88 17.93 -7.12 7.23
CA GLU A 88 18.30 -5.69 7.25
C GLU A 88 18.36 -5.12 5.83
N GLY A 89 18.96 -5.85 4.89
CA GLY A 89 19.08 -5.47 3.48
C GLY A 89 17.78 -5.47 2.66
N GLN A 90 16.68 -6.03 3.17
CA GLN A 90 15.39 -6.01 2.48
C GLN A 90 14.77 -4.62 2.50
N THR A 91 14.76 -3.91 1.38
CA THR A 91 14.10 -2.60 1.24
C THR A 91 12.58 -2.71 1.16
N ASP A 92 12.06 -3.85 0.68
CA ASP A 92 10.63 -4.11 0.50
C ASP A 92 10.15 -5.23 1.44
N PHE A 93 10.44 -5.12 2.75
CA PHE A 93 9.83 -6.02 3.73
C PHE A 93 8.33 -5.72 3.82
N ARG A 94 7.55 -6.43 3.01
CA ARG A 94 6.09 -6.38 3.04
C ARG A 94 5.62 -7.62 3.78
N LEU A 95 4.72 -7.43 4.75
CA LEU A 95 4.14 -8.51 5.55
C LEU A 95 3.35 -9.55 4.73
N ALA A 96 3.24 -9.38 3.41
CA ALA A 96 2.76 -10.40 2.51
C ALA A 96 3.48 -10.27 1.16
N GLY A 97 3.72 -11.43 0.53
CA GLY A 97 4.05 -11.54 -0.90
C GLY A 97 2.89 -11.02 -1.78
N PRO A 98 2.62 -11.61 -2.96
CA PRO A 98 1.52 -11.16 -3.80
C PRO A 98 0.18 -11.28 -3.06
N GLY A 99 -0.34 -10.18 -2.49
CA GLY A 99 -1.54 -10.24 -1.65
C GLY A 99 -1.88 -9.06 -0.74
N SER A 100 -1.04 -8.01 -0.59
CA SER A 100 -1.51 -6.78 0.07
C SER A 100 -2.42 -5.99 -0.87
N ASN A 101 -3.72 -6.29 -0.83
CA ASN A 101 -4.74 -5.67 -1.70
C ASN A 101 -4.82 -4.14 -1.54
N ALA A 102 -4.53 -3.60 -0.35
CA ALA A 102 -4.68 -2.15 -0.12
C ALA A 102 -3.62 -1.31 -0.87
N ALA A 103 -2.39 -1.80 -1.03
CA ALA A 103 -1.32 -1.05 -1.70
C ALA A 103 -1.46 -0.95 -3.23
N ARG A 104 -2.52 -1.52 -3.81
CA ARG A 104 -2.70 -1.66 -5.26
C ARG A 104 -4.04 -1.15 -5.76
N LEU A 105 -4.94 -0.77 -4.86
CA LEU A 105 -6.19 -0.11 -5.23
C LEU A 105 -5.92 1.36 -5.53
N ARG A 106 -6.55 1.87 -6.59
CA ARG A 106 -6.63 3.29 -6.91
C ARG A 106 -8.08 3.69 -7.09
N VAL A 107 -8.38 4.95 -6.82
CA VAL A 107 -9.71 5.51 -7.03
C VAL A 107 -9.77 6.14 -8.42
N CYS A 108 -10.78 5.78 -9.22
CA CYS A 108 -11.08 6.48 -10.48
C CYS A 108 -11.55 7.90 -10.18
N GLU A 109 -10.94 8.88 -10.85
CA GLU A 109 -11.24 10.30 -10.63
C GLU A 109 -12.57 10.75 -11.23
N ASP A 110 -13.09 9.99 -12.21
CA ASP A 110 -14.36 10.31 -12.84
C ASP A 110 -15.54 9.83 -12.00
N CYS A 111 -15.51 8.58 -11.55
CA CYS A 111 -16.68 7.92 -10.96
C CYS A 111 -16.48 7.38 -9.53
N GLY A 112 -15.29 7.52 -8.95
CA GLY A 112 -15.02 7.13 -7.56
C GLY A 112 -14.93 5.63 -7.28
N ALA A 113 -15.02 4.78 -8.30
CA ALA A 113 -14.80 3.34 -8.10
C ALA A 113 -13.34 3.04 -7.74
N GLN A 114 -13.12 1.99 -6.94
CA GLN A 114 -11.79 1.46 -6.66
C GLN A 114 -11.41 0.44 -7.73
N LEU A 115 -10.21 0.58 -8.31
CA LEU A 115 -9.64 -0.34 -9.29
C LEU A 115 -8.35 -0.93 -8.76
N ASN A 116 -8.14 -2.22 -8.97
CA ASN A 116 -6.85 -2.84 -8.74
C ASN A 116 -6.00 -2.71 -10.01
N ILE A 117 -4.88 -1.99 -9.92
CA ILE A 117 -4.00 -1.76 -11.08
C ILE A 117 -3.29 -3.03 -11.57
N MET A 118 -3.31 -4.10 -10.77
CA MET A 118 -2.74 -5.40 -11.14
C MET A 118 -3.74 -6.31 -11.84
N ASP A 119 -4.99 -5.86 -12.01
CA ASP A 119 -5.98 -6.63 -12.74
C ASP A 119 -5.64 -6.72 -14.22
N HIS A 120 -6.14 -7.78 -14.87
CA HIS A 120 -6.01 -7.96 -16.31
C HIS A 120 -6.63 -6.77 -17.06
N GLU A 121 -6.00 -6.34 -18.16
CA GLU A 121 -6.42 -5.17 -18.95
C GLU A 121 -7.90 -5.22 -19.35
N SER A 122 -8.43 -6.40 -19.66
CA SER A 122 -9.86 -6.54 -19.98
C SER A 122 -10.78 -6.11 -18.83
N ARG A 123 -10.43 -6.40 -17.57
CA ARG A 123 -11.21 -5.99 -16.40
C ARG A 123 -11.12 -4.48 -16.17
N ILE A 124 -9.95 -3.90 -16.43
CA ILE A 124 -9.76 -2.45 -16.39
C ILE A 124 -10.59 -1.79 -17.51
N ALA A 125 -10.64 -2.37 -18.70
CA ALA A 125 -11.47 -1.89 -19.80
C ALA A 125 -12.97 -1.97 -19.48
N ASP A 126 -13.43 -3.05 -18.83
CA ASP A 126 -14.83 -3.21 -18.40
C ASP A 126 -15.27 -2.10 -17.44
N HIS A 127 -14.35 -1.57 -16.61
CA HIS A 127 -14.64 -0.40 -15.78
C HIS A 127 -14.97 0.83 -16.62
N PHE A 128 -14.12 1.17 -17.60
CA PHE A 128 -14.28 2.36 -18.43
C PHE A 128 -15.50 2.24 -19.37
N GLY A 129 -15.85 1.03 -19.80
CA GLY A 129 -17.09 0.73 -20.53
C GLY A 129 -18.34 0.60 -19.64
N GLY A 130 -18.18 0.71 -18.32
CA GLY A 130 -19.26 0.50 -17.36
C GLY A 130 -20.24 1.69 -17.29
N LYS A 131 -21.52 1.38 -17.08
CA LYS A 131 -22.60 2.39 -16.99
C LYS A 131 -22.35 3.47 -15.94
N MET A 132 -21.76 3.10 -14.80
CA MET A 132 -21.46 4.03 -13.73
C MET A 132 -20.36 5.02 -14.12
N HIS A 133 -19.30 4.53 -14.77
CA HIS A 133 -18.21 5.37 -15.24
C HIS A 133 -18.70 6.31 -16.35
N LEU A 134 -19.27 5.74 -17.42
CA LEU A 134 -19.78 6.50 -18.57
C LEU A 134 -20.86 7.52 -18.16
N GLY A 135 -21.79 7.14 -17.28
CA GLY A 135 -22.86 8.04 -16.83
C GLY A 135 -22.33 9.23 -16.03
N MET A 136 -21.29 9.04 -15.21
CA MET A 136 -20.69 10.16 -14.47
C MET A 136 -19.85 11.06 -15.38
N VAL A 137 -19.13 10.48 -16.34
CA VAL A 137 -18.43 11.24 -17.39
C VAL A 137 -19.41 12.13 -18.14
N GLU A 138 -20.53 11.59 -18.62
CA GLU A 138 -21.58 12.33 -19.32
C GLU A 138 -22.19 13.44 -18.44
N CYS A 139 -22.40 13.18 -17.14
CA CYS A 139 -22.86 14.19 -16.18
C CYS A 139 -21.86 15.35 -16.05
N ARG A 140 -20.56 15.06 -15.97
CA ARG A 140 -19.50 16.07 -15.85
C ARG A 140 -19.39 16.91 -17.13
N GLU A 141 -19.45 16.28 -18.29
CA GLU A 141 -19.45 16.95 -19.60
C GLU A 141 -20.64 17.91 -19.73
N LYS A 142 -21.86 17.42 -19.47
CA LYS A 142 -23.08 18.25 -19.51
C LYS A 142 -23.03 19.42 -18.53
N TYR A 143 -22.51 19.21 -17.31
CA TYR A 143 -22.33 20.29 -16.34
C TYR A 143 -21.37 21.36 -16.88
N ALA A 144 -20.25 20.96 -17.48
CA ALA A 144 -19.28 21.88 -18.06
C ALA A 144 -19.89 22.70 -19.22
N GLU A 145 -20.62 22.07 -20.14
CA GLU A 145 -21.33 22.73 -21.25
C GLU A 145 -22.34 23.78 -20.74
N MET A 146 -23.14 23.40 -19.74
CA MET A 146 -24.13 24.30 -19.14
C MET A 146 -23.46 25.47 -18.40
N LYS A 147 -22.34 25.22 -17.72
CA LYS A 147 -21.57 26.25 -17.00
C LYS A 147 -21.02 27.32 -17.96
N VAL A 148 -20.48 26.90 -19.11
CA VAL A 148 -20.00 27.82 -20.16
C VAL A 148 -21.16 28.63 -20.73
N SER A 149 -22.27 27.97 -21.07
CA SER A 149 -23.46 28.63 -21.64
C SER A 149 -24.06 29.69 -20.71
N LEU A 150 -24.11 29.41 -19.40
CA LEU A 150 -24.55 30.37 -18.39
C LEU A 150 -23.59 31.55 -18.26
N HIS A 151 -22.28 31.32 -18.33
CA HIS A 151 -21.28 32.39 -18.23
C HIS A 151 -21.31 33.34 -19.44
N VAL A 152 -21.46 32.80 -20.66
CA VAL A 152 -21.57 33.62 -21.88
C VAL A 152 -22.86 34.44 -21.90
N GLY A 153 -23.97 33.89 -21.40
CA GLY A 153 -25.26 34.62 -21.32
C GLY A 153 -25.30 35.75 -20.28
N LEU A 154 -24.32 35.83 -19.36
CA LEU A 154 -24.17 36.94 -18.41
C LEU A 154 -23.37 38.13 -18.97
N HIS A 155 -22.70 37.95 -20.11
CA HIS A 155 -21.87 38.95 -20.77
C HIS A 155 -22.45 39.43 -22.12
N ALA A 156 -23.66 38.99 -22.48
CA ALA A 156 -24.44 39.43 -23.65
C ALA A 156 -25.65 40.25 -23.19
#